data_AF-A0A6V7V3F7-F1
#
_entry.id   AF-A0A6V7V3F7-F1
#
_cell.length_a   1.000
_cell.length_b   1.000
_cell.length_c   1.000
_cell.angle_alpha   90.00
_cell.angle_beta   90.00
_cell.angle_gamma   90.00
#
_symmetry.space_group_name_H-M   'P 1'
#
loop_
_entity.id
_entity.type
_entity.pdbx_description
1 polymer ?
#
loop_
_entity_poly.entity_id
_entity_poly.type
_entity_poly.pdbx_seq_one_letter_code
_entity_poly.pdbx_strand_id
1 'polypeptide(L)'
;MFNYDDFPVLASSMGHGSQETQKSTSSSNVNNKTGRENGPTSSEASENGGMKIHPDGRVTNILPGMLNNQFGMAGLLSFLRTIDNSPSITGLALGQDLTGLGLNLNPSKKNLFQTFGGPWGNFSCRIQDLDAKVPDVYLTNATIREKLPNIKLNKLHEDVLFYLFYNCPGEVYQVAAASELYARDWRFHKIERLWFQRAAFFAPPKEIAGTFERCQYNAFDPILWRKVPKEMVLEFKDLEGKPTVPKQKQAPQQQQDKQPPLAVQQNTTSTSAPRSMSVACVEKQLKRITSGSTLHRVETRHLTSVLQENPELFSHSSEQLLDFIQYEPELAGILLVYQLLYEPSNYRSSVEILLNMNIDVSVLVAINKFVQLCEYKDIKVPNDFLHKFISVCILSCDNGSTSNGLATDRLVRMVCMFFNGLLDLRYFDVSTVRSEIQNFAFSYLSLKEASQLYQKTLHL
;
A
#
# COMPACT_ATOMS: atom_id res chain seq x y z
N MET A 1 30.89 17.63 1.80
CA MET A 1 31.70 16.40 1.85
C MET A 1 32.20 16.28 3.28
N PHE A 2 31.78 15.25 4.00
CA PHE A 2 32.16 14.99 5.39
C PHE A 2 32.34 13.48 5.54
N ASN A 3 33.45 13.05 6.15
CA ASN A 3 33.77 11.63 6.35
C ASN A 3 33.09 11.09 7.62
N TYR A 4 33.07 9.77 7.79
CA TYR A 4 32.16 9.08 8.72
C TYR A 4 32.87 8.06 9.64
N ASP A 5 34.20 8.17 9.76
CA ASP A 5 35.08 7.06 10.17
C ASP A 5 35.63 7.16 11.62
N ASP A 6 35.11 8.09 12.43
CA ASP A 6 35.66 8.42 13.76
C ASP A 6 34.74 7.99 14.93
N PHE A 7 34.41 6.70 15.00
CA PHE A 7 33.90 6.04 16.22
C PHE A 7 34.43 4.60 16.32
N PRO A 8 34.93 4.15 17.49
CA PRO A 8 35.64 2.87 17.61
C PRO A 8 34.69 1.65 17.63
N VAL A 9 35.07 0.60 16.89
CA VAL A 9 34.38 -0.69 16.86
C VAL A 9 34.69 -1.49 18.13
N LEU A 10 33.65 -1.94 18.85
CA LEU A 10 33.76 -2.99 19.86
C LEU A 10 33.48 -4.37 19.23
N ALA A 11 34.24 -5.37 19.67
CA ALA A 11 34.41 -6.62 18.94
C ALA A 11 33.24 -7.62 19.11
N SER A 12 32.95 -8.34 18.03
CA SER A 12 32.03 -9.47 18.00
C SER A 12 32.54 -10.65 18.81
N SER A 13 31.64 -11.39 19.47
CA SER A 13 31.86 -12.81 19.80
C SER A 13 30.60 -13.63 19.53
N MET A 14 30.74 -14.65 18.67
CA MET A 14 29.83 -15.80 18.64
C MET A 14 30.46 -16.90 19.51
N GLY A 15 29.65 -17.66 20.24
CA GLY A 15 30.16 -18.77 21.06
C GLY A 15 29.05 -19.70 21.55
N HIS A 16 29.01 -20.92 21.01
CA HIS A 16 28.10 -21.99 21.43
C HIS A 16 28.29 -22.43 22.89
N GLY A 17 27.20 -22.85 23.54
CA GLY A 17 27.11 -24.28 23.90
C GLY A 17 26.76 -24.69 25.35
N SER A 18 25.95 -25.76 25.39
CA SER A 18 25.93 -26.82 26.43
C SER A 18 25.12 -26.62 27.73
N GLN A 19 24.73 -27.77 28.29
CA GLN A 19 23.84 -27.94 29.44
C GLN A 19 24.60 -28.46 30.68
N GLU A 20 23.86 -28.61 31.79
CA GLU A 20 24.01 -29.62 32.87
C GLU A 20 24.35 -29.17 34.32
N THR A 21 23.28 -28.95 35.08
CA THR A 21 22.88 -29.69 36.31
C THR A 21 23.81 -29.89 37.55
N GLN A 22 23.21 -29.58 38.72
CA GLN A 22 23.36 -30.17 40.08
C GLN A 22 24.25 -29.50 41.16
N LYS A 23 23.59 -29.26 42.31
CA LYS A 23 24.10 -29.27 43.71
C LYS A 23 25.09 -28.15 44.08
N SER A 24 25.26 -27.77 45.35
CA SER A 24 24.92 -28.43 46.62
C SER A 24 24.40 -27.46 47.72
N THR A 25 23.95 -28.01 48.85
CA THR A 25 23.40 -27.28 50.01
C THR A 25 24.36 -27.18 51.20
N SER A 26 24.22 -26.06 51.93
CA SER A 26 24.39 -25.90 53.40
C SER A 26 25.71 -26.22 54.10
N SER A 27 26.32 -25.16 54.67
CA SER A 27 26.95 -25.14 56.00
C SER A 27 27.08 -23.67 56.46
N SER A 28 27.10 -23.25 57.73
CA SER A 28 26.48 -23.63 59.02
C SER A 28 27.39 -23.14 60.15
N ASN A 29 26.98 -22.16 60.95
CA ASN A 29 27.41 -21.86 62.34
C ASN A 29 26.50 -20.71 62.87
N VAL A 30 25.80 -20.76 64.02
CA VAL A 30 26.24 -20.99 65.43
C VAL A 30 27.00 -19.75 65.94
N ASN A 31 26.56 -18.97 66.95
CA ASN A 31 25.44 -19.08 67.93
C ASN A 31 24.77 -17.67 68.14
N ASN A 32 24.06 -17.21 69.20
CA ASN A 32 23.81 -17.67 70.59
C ASN A 32 22.50 -17.06 71.23
N LYS A 33 22.27 -17.40 72.51
CA LYS A 33 21.29 -16.94 73.53
C LYS A 33 21.46 -15.46 73.97
N THR A 34 20.57 -14.74 74.68
CA THR A 34 19.17 -14.89 75.21
C THR A 34 18.69 -13.52 75.76
N GLY A 35 17.38 -13.20 75.76
CA GLY A 35 16.83 -12.02 76.47
C GLY A 35 15.31 -11.82 76.33
N ARG A 36 14.65 -11.22 77.34
CA ARG A 36 13.17 -11.13 77.50
C ARG A 36 12.58 -9.75 77.16
N GLU A 37 11.36 -9.81 76.59
CA GLU A 37 10.18 -8.93 76.83
C GLU A 37 10.18 -7.43 76.45
N ASN A 38 8.95 -6.96 76.16
CA ASN A 38 8.48 -5.58 75.98
C ASN A 38 8.85 -4.84 74.68
N GLY A 39 7.81 -4.30 74.02
CA GLY A 39 7.87 -3.20 73.07
C GLY A 39 6.89 -2.10 73.50
N PRO A 40 6.43 -1.19 72.62
CA PRO A 40 6.82 -1.00 71.23
C PRO A 40 7.51 0.38 71.00
N THR A 41 8.55 0.42 70.17
CA THR A 41 9.17 1.69 69.74
C THR A 41 9.41 1.71 68.23
N SER A 42 8.97 2.78 67.59
CA SER A 42 9.06 3.03 66.16
C SER A 42 10.50 3.23 65.68
N SER A 43 10.96 2.33 64.80
CA SER A 43 12.11 2.58 63.92
C SER A 43 12.03 1.65 62.72
N GLU A 44 11.53 2.15 61.59
CA GLU A 44 11.60 1.45 60.30
C GLU A 44 13.07 1.44 59.83
N ALA A 45 13.80 0.40 60.20
CA ALA A 45 15.17 0.19 59.74
C ALA A 45 15.17 -0.22 58.27
N SER A 46 16.08 0.36 57.49
CA SER A 46 16.14 0.23 56.03
C SER A 46 16.25 -1.22 55.54
N GLU A 47 15.17 -1.76 54.97
CA GLU A 47 15.31 -2.88 54.03
C GLU A 47 16.02 -2.38 52.77
N ASN A 48 17.15 -3.02 52.43
CA ASN A 48 17.97 -2.67 51.27
C ASN A 48 17.38 -3.24 49.95
N GLY A 49 16.08 -3.03 49.74
CA GLY A 49 15.34 -3.49 48.57
C GLY A 49 15.34 -2.45 47.45
N GLY A 50 15.52 -2.89 46.20
CA GLY A 50 15.28 -2.03 45.03
C GLY A 50 13.80 -1.64 44.86
N MET A 51 13.47 -0.96 43.76
CA MET A 51 12.08 -0.62 43.41
C MET A 51 11.21 -1.90 43.37
N LYS A 52 10.20 -1.97 44.23
CA LYS A 52 9.27 -3.11 44.34
C LYS A 52 8.01 -2.80 43.52
N ILE A 53 7.65 -3.64 42.56
CA ILE A 53 6.44 -3.50 41.73
C ILE A 53 5.38 -4.51 42.16
N HIS A 54 4.18 -4.01 42.44
CA HIS A 54 3.00 -4.79 42.82
C HIS A 54 2.21 -5.23 41.57
N PRO A 55 1.43 -6.33 41.63
CA PRO A 55 0.67 -6.84 40.48
C PRO A 55 -0.42 -5.90 39.94
N ASP A 56 -0.75 -4.82 40.65
CA ASP A 56 -1.66 -3.75 40.22
C ASP A 56 -0.97 -2.64 39.41
N GLY A 57 0.32 -2.82 39.07
CA GLY A 57 1.13 -1.86 38.32
C GLY A 57 1.77 -0.77 39.19
N ARG A 58 1.53 -0.73 40.51
CA ARG A 58 2.13 0.28 41.39
C ARG A 58 3.60 0.00 41.68
N VAL A 59 4.43 1.03 41.54
CA VAL A 59 5.85 1.00 41.90
C VAL A 59 6.04 1.64 43.27
N THR A 60 6.65 0.89 44.19
CA THR A 60 6.99 1.33 45.55
C THR A 60 8.50 1.33 45.73
N ASN A 61 8.99 2.07 46.73
CA ASN A 61 10.41 2.34 46.97
C ASN A 61 11.13 3.03 45.78
N ILE A 62 10.50 4.10 45.26
CA ILE A 62 11.13 5.02 44.29
C ILE A 62 12.05 5.96 45.08
N LEU A 63 13.30 6.13 44.63
CA LEU A 63 14.29 6.95 45.35
C LEU A 63 13.92 8.44 45.37
N PRO A 64 14.20 9.18 46.45
CA PRO A 64 14.04 10.63 46.49
C PRO A 64 14.81 11.31 45.34
N GLY A 65 14.11 12.08 44.51
CA GLY A 65 14.66 12.73 43.31
C GLY A 65 14.45 11.96 41.99
N MET A 66 14.01 10.70 42.02
CA MET A 66 13.54 10.02 40.81
C MET A 66 12.13 10.49 40.42
N LEU A 67 11.87 10.58 39.11
CA LEU A 67 10.54 10.86 38.58
C LEU A 67 9.57 9.72 38.92
N ASN A 68 8.52 10.07 39.67
CA ASN A 68 7.44 9.18 40.14
C ASN A 68 6.23 9.13 39.19
N ASN A 69 6.39 9.62 37.95
CA ASN A 69 5.34 9.71 36.94
C ASN A 69 5.59 8.73 35.78
N GLN A 70 4.65 8.68 34.83
CA GLN A 70 4.71 7.80 33.65
C GLN A 70 5.94 8.03 32.73
N PHE A 71 6.63 9.16 32.87
CA PHE A 71 7.82 9.53 32.09
C PHE A 71 9.14 9.15 32.81
N GLY A 72 9.06 8.66 34.05
CA GLY A 72 10.22 8.18 34.81
C GLY A 72 10.50 6.69 34.59
N MET A 73 11.66 6.23 35.08
CA MET A 73 12.06 4.82 35.02
C MET A 73 11.05 3.88 35.72
N ALA A 74 10.34 4.36 36.75
CA ALA A 74 9.24 3.64 37.38
C ALA A 74 8.05 3.42 36.42
N GLY A 75 7.70 4.44 35.63
CA GLY A 75 6.70 4.35 34.56
C GLY A 75 7.10 3.33 33.49
N LEU A 76 8.34 3.41 33.00
CA LEU A 76 8.89 2.45 32.04
C LEU A 76 8.86 1.01 32.58
N LEU A 77 9.22 0.78 33.85
CA LEU A 77 9.28 -0.58 34.41
C LEU A 77 7.89 -1.17 34.70
N SER A 78 6.90 -0.33 35.04
CA SER A 78 5.49 -0.73 35.14
C SER A 78 4.89 -1.05 33.77
N PHE A 79 5.19 -0.21 32.77
CA PHE A 79 4.84 -0.43 31.36
C PHE A 79 5.43 -1.75 30.83
N LEU A 80 6.72 -2.01 31.08
CA LEU A 80 7.39 -3.25 30.67
C LEU A 80 6.76 -4.54 31.23
N ARG A 81 6.15 -4.50 32.43
CA ARG A 81 5.37 -5.65 32.96
C ARG A 81 3.90 -5.68 32.54
N THR A 82 3.38 -4.58 32.01
CA THR A 82 2.01 -4.51 31.47
C THR A 82 1.95 -5.13 30.06
N ILE A 83 3.07 -5.11 29.34
CA ILE A 83 3.27 -5.74 28.02
C ILE A 83 2.88 -7.22 28.00
N ASP A 84 3.27 -7.99 29.01
CA ASP A 84 2.98 -9.44 29.09
C ASP A 84 1.46 -9.73 29.09
N ASN A 85 0.65 -8.74 29.49
CA ASN A 85 -0.80 -8.82 29.57
C ASN A 85 -1.52 -8.19 28.35
N SER A 86 -0.81 -7.55 27.41
CA SER A 86 -1.42 -6.71 26.37
C SER A 86 -0.68 -6.70 25.01
N PRO A 87 -1.01 -7.62 24.07
CA PRO A 87 -0.26 -7.83 22.83
C PRO A 87 -0.20 -6.62 21.88
N SER A 88 -1.15 -5.68 21.99
CA SER A 88 -1.15 -4.42 21.23
C SER A 88 -0.09 -3.42 21.71
N ILE A 89 0.28 -3.46 22.99
CA ILE A 89 1.28 -2.58 23.60
C ILE A 89 2.68 -3.16 23.42
N THR A 90 2.81 -4.50 23.43
CA THR A 90 4.05 -5.24 23.13
C THR A 90 4.76 -4.70 21.89
N GLY A 91 4.05 -4.53 20.77
CA GLY A 91 4.62 -4.08 19.50
C GLY A 91 5.13 -2.64 19.49
N LEU A 92 4.64 -1.78 20.39
CA LEU A 92 5.11 -0.40 20.55
C LEU A 92 6.33 -0.28 21.48
N ALA A 93 6.54 -1.29 22.33
CA ALA A 93 7.42 -1.20 23.49
C ALA A 93 8.65 -2.14 23.42
N LEU A 94 8.46 -3.37 22.94
CA LEU A 94 9.54 -4.29 22.57
C LEU A 94 9.86 -4.23 21.07
N GLY A 95 9.00 -3.55 20.29
CA GLY A 95 9.06 -3.54 18.83
C GLY A 95 8.49 -4.80 18.20
N GLN A 96 8.79 -4.98 16.90
CA GLN A 96 8.51 -6.19 16.13
C GLN A 96 9.73 -6.51 15.27
N ASP A 97 9.95 -7.80 14.96
CA ASP A 97 10.99 -8.20 14.01
C ASP A 97 10.61 -7.75 12.59
N LEU A 98 11.26 -6.67 12.14
CA LEU A 98 11.02 -6.07 10.84
C LEU A 98 11.49 -6.96 9.67
N THR A 99 12.34 -7.96 9.93
CA THR A 99 12.74 -8.94 8.89
C THR A 99 11.61 -9.91 8.54
N GLY A 100 10.68 -10.15 9.47
CA GLY A 100 9.45 -10.92 9.26
C GLY A 100 8.43 -10.24 8.34
N LEU A 101 8.59 -8.95 8.03
CA LEU A 101 7.65 -8.16 7.21
C LEU A 101 7.83 -8.35 5.68
N GLY A 102 8.66 -9.29 5.24
CA GLY A 102 8.85 -9.59 3.81
C GLY A 102 9.61 -8.51 3.02
N LEU A 103 10.19 -7.52 3.70
CA LEU A 103 11.03 -6.48 3.12
C LEU A 103 12.51 -6.85 3.26
N ASN A 104 13.29 -6.69 2.18
CA ASN A 104 14.72 -6.92 2.23
C ASN A 104 15.45 -5.68 2.80
N LEU A 105 15.50 -5.60 4.14
CA LEU A 105 16.11 -4.48 4.88
C LEU A 105 17.65 -4.49 4.89
N ASN A 106 18.29 -5.49 4.26
CA ASN A 106 19.74 -5.49 4.08
C ASN A 106 20.18 -4.29 3.20
N PRO A 107 21.41 -3.75 3.38
CA PRO A 107 21.92 -2.62 2.61
C PRO A 107 22.14 -2.97 1.12
N SER A 108 21.06 -2.98 0.35
CA SER A 108 21.04 -3.27 -1.07
C SER A 108 21.17 -1.98 -1.90
N LYS A 109 21.78 -2.06 -3.08
CA LYS A 109 21.95 -0.92 -4.00
C LYS A 109 20.66 -0.54 -4.74
N LYS A 110 19.48 -0.96 -4.28
CA LYS A 110 18.17 -0.76 -4.94
C LYS A 110 17.15 -0.16 -3.98
N ASN A 111 16.29 0.70 -4.52
CA ASN A 111 15.24 1.38 -3.76
C ASN A 111 14.04 0.45 -3.53
N LEU A 112 13.69 0.17 -2.28
CA LEU A 112 12.54 -0.69 -1.92
C LEU A 112 11.19 -0.15 -2.42
N PHE A 113 11.04 1.19 -2.56
CA PHE A 113 9.77 1.80 -2.97
C PHE A 113 9.32 1.38 -4.38
N GLN A 114 10.25 0.99 -5.27
CA GLN A 114 9.93 0.60 -6.65
C GLN A 114 9.22 -0.76 -6.74
N THR A 115 9.34 -1.60 -5.72
CA THR A 115 8.71 -2.93 -5.64
C THR A 115 7.87 -3.07 -4.37
N PHE A 116 7.35 -1.97 -3.82
CA PHE A 116 6.62 -1.97 -2.56
C PHE A 116 5.17 -2.44 -2.74
N GLY A 117 4.84 -3.63 -2.21
CA GLY A 117 3.51 -4.26 -2.31
C GLY A 117 2.37 -3.56 -1.56
N GLY A 118 2.60 -2.35 -1.04
CA GLY A 118 1.66 -1.58 -0.23
C GLY A 118 1.71 -1.92 1.27
N PRO A 119 1.01 -1.15 2.13
CA PRO A 119 1.14 -1.23 3.59
C PRO A 119 0.70 -2.56 4.23
N TRP A 120 0.01 -3.42 3.48
CA TRP A 120 -0.46 -4.74 3.90
C TRP A 120 0.08 -5.87 3.00
N GLY A 121 1.08 -5.58 2.18
CA GLY A 121 1.74 -6.55 1.32
C GLY A 121 2.78 -7.35 2.09
N ASN A 122 2.55 -8.65 2.27
CA ASN A 122 3.51 -9.57 2.92
C ASN A 122 4.81 -9.79 2.13
N PHE A 123 4.88 -9.29 0.88
CA PHE A 123 5.99 -9.45 -0.05
C PHE A 123 6.08 -8.21 -0.96
N SER A 124 7.23 -8.03 -1.62
CA SER A 124 7.38 -7.08 -2.73
C SER A 124 6.48 -7.41 -3.93
N CYS A 125 6.13 -6.39 -4.72
CA CYS A 125 5.41 -6.55 -5.99
C CYS A 125 6.09 -7.56 -6.90
N ARG A 126 5.31 -8.45 -7.53
CA ARG A 126 5.79 -9.33 -8.60
C ARG A 126 6.01 -8.48 -9.85
N ILE A 127 6.86 -8.93 -10.77
CA ILE A 127 7.17 -8.17 -12.01
C ILE A 127 5.90 -7.91 -12.83
N GLN A 128 4.94 -8.82 -12.80
CA GLN A 128 3.62 -8.70 -13.44
C GLN A 128 2.63 -7.74 -12.75
N ASP A 129 2.93 -7.28 -11.53
CA ASP A 129 2.11 -6.29 -10.79
C ASP A 129 2.61 -4.84 -11.01
N LEU A 130 3.71 -4.66 -11.76
CA LEU A 130 4.36 -3.37 -11.98
C LEU A 130 4.03 -2.82 -13.37
N ASP A 131 3.33 -1.70 -13.41
CA ASP A 131 3.04 -0.97 -14.66
C ASP A 131 4.34 -0.42 -15.29
N ALA A 132 4.86 -1.13 -16.29
CA ALA A 132 6.01 -0.71 -17.08
C ALA A 132 5.55 0.00 -18.37
N LYS A 133 6.19 1.13 -18.71
CA LYS A 133 5.96 1.80 -20.01
C LYS A 133 6.58 0.98 -21.15
N VAL A 134 5.79 0.07 -21.70
CA VAL A 134 6.11 -0.70 -22.91
C VAL A 134 5.82 0.12 -24.18
N PRO A 135 6.57 -0.07 -25.28
CA PRO A 135 6.19 0.43 -26.59
C PRO A 135 4.83 -0.11 -27.06
N ASP A 136 4.05 0.72 -27.76
CA ASP A 136 2.65 0.43 -28.14
C ASP A 136 2.49 -0.85 -28.98
N VAL A 137 3.54 -1.23 -29.72
CA VAL A 137 3.61 -2.47 -30.50
C VAL A 137 3.41 -3.73 -29.63
N TYR A 138 3.75 -3.67 -28.33
CA TYR A 138 3.54 -4.76 -27.38
C TYR A 138 2.13 -4.77 -26.74
N LEU A 139 1.33 -3.71 -26.89
CA LEU A 139 -0.06 -3.61 -26.39
C LEU A 139 -1.07 -4.42 -27.23
N THR A 140 -0.62 -5.57 -27.74
CA THR A 140 -1.32 -6.49 -28.67
C THR A 140 -2.71 -6.90 -28.21
N ASN A 141 -3.00 -6.91 -26.90
CA ASN A 141 -4.34 -7.18 -26.38
C ASN A 141 -5.39 -6.22 -27.00
N ALA A 142 -5.05 -4.95 -27.24
CA ALA A 142 -5.97 -4.00 -27.88
C ALA A 142 -6.35 -4.39 -29.33
N THR A 143 -5.50 -5.12 -30.05
CA THR A 143 -5.68 -5.41 -31.49
C THR A 143 -6.03 -6.87 -31.80
N ILE A 144 -5.71 -7.83 -30.91
CA ILE A 144 -5.95 -9.27 -31.14
C ILE A 144 -6.76 -9.99 -30.04
N ARG A 145 -7.37 -9.29 -29.08
CA ARG A 145 -8.18 -9.88 -27.98
C ARG A 145 -9.17 -10.96 -28.43
N GLU A 146 -9.90 -10.74 -29.53
CA GLU A 146 -10.90 -11.69 -30.05
C GLU A 146 -10.29 -12.90 -30.78
N LYS A 147 -9.03 -12.79 -31.22
CA LYS A 147 -8.28 -13.85 -31.90
C LYS A 147 -7.40 -14.66 -30.94
N LEU A 148 -7.26 -14.21 -29.70
CA LEU A 148 -6.39 -14.84 -28.71
C LEU A 148 -7.06 -16.10 -28.13
N PRO A 149 -6.43 -17.30 -28.20
CA PRO A 149 -7.01 -18.50 -27.62
C PRO A 149 -7.10 -18.43 -26.09
N ASN A 150 -8.24 -18.83 -25.52
CA ASN A 150 -8.38 -19.01 -24.07
C ASN A 150 -7.29 -19.94 -23.52
N ILE A 151 -6.62 -19.53 -22.45
CA ILE A 151 -5.51 -20.26 -21.83
C ILE A 151 -6.03 -21.61 -21.30
N LYS A 152 -5.52 -22.71 -21.88
CA LYS A 152 -5.81 -24.08 -21.43
C LYS A 152 -4.52 -24.68 -20.87
N LEU A 153 -4.43 -24.79 -19.54
CA LEU A 153 -3.21 -25.20 -18.83
C LEU A 153 -2.66 -26.56 -19.33
N ASN A 154 -3.54 -27.49 -19.68
CA ASN A 154 -3.20 -28.79 -20.25
C ASN A 154 -2.35 -28.71 -21.53
N LYS A 155 -2.46 -27.61 -22.29
CA LYS A 155 -1.69 -27.35 -23.52
C LYS A 155 -0.39 -26.55 -23.29
N LEU A 156 -0.12 -26.08 -22.09
CA LEU A 156 1.09 -25.30 -21.80
C LEU A 156 2.31 -26.22 -21.62
N HIS A 157 3.49 -25.72 -22.00
CA HIS A 157 4.75 -26.42 -21.73
C HIS A 157 5.06 -26.46 -20.23
N GLU A 158 5.85 -27.43 -19.78
CA GLU A 158 6.15 -27.61 -18.35
C GLU A 158 6.83 -26.38 -17.74
N ASP A 159 7.72 -25.70 -18.47
CA ASP A 159 8.37 -24.46 -18.01
C ASP A 159 7.36 -23.35 -17.69
N VAL A 160 6.24 -23.28 -18.42
CA VAL A 160 5.17 -22.30 -18.17
C VAL A 160 4.37 -22.70 -16.92
N LEU A 161 4.20 -23.99 -16.65
CA LEU A 161 3.59 -24.48 -15.41
C LEU A 161 4.51 -24.21 -14.20
N PHE A 162 5.82 -24.42 -14.33
CA PHE A 162 6.80 -24.02 -13.30
C PHE A 162 6.80 -22.50 -13.11
N TYR A 163 6.74 -21.71 -14.19
CA TYR A 163 6.64 -20.24 -14.10
C TYR A 163 5.42 -19.81 -13.28
N LEU A 164 4.24 -20.33 -13.60
CA LEU A 164 3.01 -20.05 -12.84
C LEU A 164 3.08 -20.55 -11.39
N PHE A 165 3.71 -21.70 -11.14
CA PHE A 165 3.84 -22.26 -9.80
C PHE A 165 4.74 -21.41 -8.89
N TYR A 166 5.88 -20.94 -9.38
CA TYR A 166 6.84 -20.17 -8.56
C TYR A 166 6.59 -18.65 -8.55
N ASN A 167 6.00 -18.06 -9.60
CA ASN A 167 5.79 -16.60 -9.70
C ASN A 167 4.38 -16.13 -9.27
N CYS A 168 3.41 -17.04 -9.09
CA CYS A 168 2.05 -16.69 -8.68
C CYS A 168 1.65 -17.34 -7.32
N PRO A 169 2.46 -17.19 -6.24
CA PRO A 169 2.17 -17.83 -4.96
C PRO A 169 0.83 -17.37 -4.37
N GLY A 170 0.05 -18.33 -3.85
CA GLY A 170 -1.28 -18.09 -3.28
C GLY A 170 -2.41 -17.90 -4.30
N GLU A 171 -2.09 -17.76 -5.59
CA GLU A 171 -3.09 -17.61 -6.66
C GLU A 171 -3.71 -18.95 -7.07
N VAL A 172 -4.93 -18.91 -7.62
CA VAL A 172 -5.58 -20.08 -8.24
C VAL A 172 -4.69 -20.70 -9.33
N TYR A 173 -3.88 -19.89 -10.02
CA TYR A 173 -2.93 -20.33 -11.04
C TYR A 173 -1.84 -21.26 -10.50
N GLN A 174 -1.34 -21.06 -9.26
CA GLN A 174 -0.35 -21.94 -8.66
C GLN A 174 -0.93 -23.33 -8.40
N VAL A 175 -2.13 -23.41 -7.82
CA VAL A 175 -2.81 -24.69 -7.53
C VAL A 175 -3.19 -25.41 -8.83
N ALA A 176 -3.62 -24.68 -9.85
CA ALA A 176 -3.97 -25.25 -11.15
C ALA A 176 -2.74 -25.74 -11.92
N ALA A 177 -1.62 -24.99 -11.91
CA ALA A 177 -0.35 -25.44 -12.47
C ALA A 177 0.21 -26.67 -11.74
N ALA A 178 0.11 -26.70 -10.39
CA ALA A 178 0.47 -27.86 -9.59
C ALA A 178 -0.36 -29.10 -9.95
N SER A 179 -1.67 -28.94 -10.22
CA SER A 179 -2.53 -30.05 -10.65
C SER A 179 -2.13 -30.61 -12.02
N GLU A 180 -1.72 -29.76 -12.98
CA GLU A 180 -1.24 -30.21 -14.29
C GLU A 180 0.16 -30.83 -14.23
N LEU A 181 1.06 -30.31 -13.39
CA LEU A 181 2.35 -30.95 -13.09
C LEU A 181 2.15 -32.32 -12.45
N TYR A 182 1.23 -32.45 -11.49
CA TYR A 182 0.87 -33.73 -10.88
C TYR A 182 0.30 -34.73 -11.92
N ALA A 183 -0.48 -34.25 -12.90
CA ALA A 183 -0.97 -35.06 -14.01
C ALA A 183 0.11 -35.47 -15.04
N ARG A 184 1.32 -34.88 -14.97
CA ARG A 184 2.51 -35.22 -15.77
C ARG A 184 3.58 -35.95 -14.95
N ASP A 185 3.14 -36.63 -13.89
CA ASP A 185 3.96 -37.41 -12.95
C ASP A 185 5.10 -36.65 -12.24
N TRP A 186 4.98 -35.32 -12.15
CA TRP A 186 5.74 -34.55 -11.18
C TRP A 186 5.14 -34.68 -9.78
N ARG A 187 5.97 -34.71 -8.75
CA ARG A 187 5.57 -34.68 -7.34
C ARG A 187 6.35 -33.58 -6.62
N PHE A 188 5.66 -32.82 -5.77
CA PHE A 188 6.28 -31.75 -4.99
C PHE A 188 6.74 -32.29 -3.63
N HIS A 189 7.94 -31.92 -3.20
CA HIS A 189 8.54 -32.36 -1.94
C HIS A 189 8.50 -31.21 -0.92
N LYS A 190 7.77 -31.38 0.19
CA LYS A 190 7.47 -30.30 1.16
C LYS A 190 8.71 -29.65 1.76
N ILE A 191 9.71 -30.47 2.13
CA ILE A 191 10.96 -30.03 2.77
C ILE A 191 11.89 -29.34 1.76
N GLU A 192 12.27 -30.03 0.68
CA GLU A 192 13.13 -29.51 -0.39
C GLU A 192 12.51 -28.34 -1.17
N ARG A 193 11.17 -28.25 -1.21
CA ARG A 193 10.38 -27.27 -1.99
C ARG A 193 10.64 -27.29 -3.50
N LEU A 194 11.00 -28.46 -4.02
CA LEU A 194 11.25 -28.71 -5.44
C LEU A 194 10.24 -29.72 -6.01
N TRP A 195 10.06 -29.65 -7.34
CA TRP A 195 9.31 -30.63 -8.12
C TRP A 195 10.25 -31.71 -8.66
N PHE A 196 9.86 -32.98 -8.47
CA PHE A 196 10.61 -34.16 -8.89
C PHE A 196 9.78 -35.03 -9.84
N GLN A 197 10.42 -35.56 -10.88
CA GLN A 197 9.88 -36.55 -11.81
C GLN A 197 10.87 -37.72 -11.90
N ARG A 198 10.40 -38.97 -11.94
CA ARG A 198 11.30 -40.13 -12.11
C ARG A 198 11.99 -40.10 -13.48
N ALA A 199 13.28 -40.42 -13.56
CA ALA A 199 14.02 -40.39 -14.81
C ALA A 199 13.64 -41.58 -15.72
N ALA A 200 12.83 -41.35 -16.75
CA ALA A 200 12.18 -42.39 -17.58
C ALA A 200 13.13 -43.41 -18.27
N PHE A 201 14.44 -43.14 -18.33
CA PHE A 201 15.44 -44.02 -18.95
C PHE A 201 16.43 -44.66 -17.96
N PHE A 202 16.42 -44.28 -16.68
CA PHE A 202 17.46 -44.70 -15.72
C PHE A 202 16.88 -45.33 -14.45
N ALA A 203 16.84 -46.66 -14.52
CA ALA A 203 16.56 -47.64 -13.48
C ALA A 203 15.10 -47.71 -12.94
N PRO A 204 14.58 -48.92 -12.66
CA PRO A 204 13.58 -49.08 -11.62
C PRO A 204 14.17 -48.61 -10.26
N PRO A 205 13.35 -48.23 -9.27
CA PRO A 205 13.82 -47.84 -7.94
C PRO A 205 14.84 -48.84 -7.39
N LYS A 206 16.01 -48.35 -6.97
CA LYS A 206 17.08 -49.20 -6.41
C LYS A 206 16.59 -49.96 -5.17
N GLU A 207 15.77 -49.26 -4.37
CA GLU A 207 15.08 -49.77 -3.20
C GLU A 207 13.67 -49.14 -3.16
N ILE A 208 12.63 -49.96 -2.94
CA ILE A 208 11.32 -49.50 -2.46
C ILE A 208 11.11 -50.16 -1.09
N ALA A 209 11.15 -49.36 -0.03
CA ALA A 209 10.47 -49.73 1.21
C ALA A 209 9.02 -49.21 1.15
N GLY A 210 8.10 -49.78 1.94
CA GLY A 210 6.71 -49.30 2.00
C GLY A 210 6.56 -47.82 2.46
N THR A 211 7.65 -47.20 2.92
CA THR A 211 7.72 -45.82 3.44
C THR A 211 8.60 -44.88 2.60
N PHE A 212 9.55 -45.39 1.81
CA PHE A 212 10.50 -44.59 1.04
C PHE A 212 10.91 -45.28 -0.28
N GLU A 213 11.29 -44.47 -1.27
CA GLU A 213 11.91 -44.94 -2.50
C GLU A 213 13.28 -44.27 -2.73
N ARG A 214 14.22 -45.01 -3.34
CA ARG A 214 15.53 -44.48 -3.74
C ARG A 214 15.71 -44.59 -5.25
N CYS A 215 15.62 -43.44 -5.94
CA CYS A 215 15.78 -43.35 -7.40
C CYS A 215 16.72 -42.21 -7.81
N GLN A 216 17.02 -42.18 -9.11
CA GLN A 216 17.48 -40.98 -9.79
C GLN A 216 16.27 -40.20 -10.32
N TYR A 217 16.11 -38.96 -9.87
CA TYR A 217 15.01 -38.07 -10.27
C TYR A 217 15.52 -36.94 -11.13
N ASN A 218 14.67 -36.42 -12.01
CA ASN A 218 14.80 -35.08 -12.57
C ASN A 218 14.15 -34.11 -11.57
N ALA A 219 14.95 -33.29 -10.89
CA ALA A 219 14.47 -32.17 -10.10
C ALA A 219 14.38 -30.93 -11.00
N PHE A 220 13.32 -30.12 -10.90
CA PHE A 220 13.30 -28.80 -11.53
C PHE A 220 13.87 -27.74 -10.57
N ASP A 221 15.02 -27.17 -10.93
CA ASP A 221 15.69 -26.09 -10.20
C ASP A 221 15.14 -24.73 -10.66
N PRO A 222 14.44 -23.97 -9.79
CA PRO A 222 13.89 -22.66 -10.13
C PRO A 222 14.92 -21.52 -10.14
N ILE A 223 16.12 -21.72 -9.60
CA ILE A 223 17.19 -20.72 -9.57
C ILE A 223 18.01 -20.80 -10.86
N LEU A 224 18.36 -22.02 -11.29
CA LEU A 224 19.07 -22.27 -12.54
C LEU A 224 18.15 -22.50 -13.75
N TRP A 225 16.82 -22.41 -13.53
CA TRP A 225 15.74 -22.58 -14.51
C TRP A 225 15.89 -23.82 -15.41
N ARG A 226 16.18 -24.98 -14.81
CA ARG A 226 16.50 -26.20 -15.55
C ARG A 226 16.17 -27.48 -14.80
N LYS A 227 16.01 -28.58 -15.54
CA LYS A 227 15.95 -29.94 -14.99
C LYS A 227 17.37 -30.41 -14.64
N VAL A 228 17.57 -30.86 -13.41
CA VAL A 228 18.85 -31.36 -12.87
C VAL A 228 18.65 -32.80 -12.38
N PRO A 229 19.50 -33.77 -12.78
CA PRO A 229 19.44 -35.12 -12.23
C PRO A 229 19.94 -35.12 -10.77
N LYS A 230 19.12 -35.64 -9.85
CA LYS A 230 19.42 -35.76 -8.41
C LYS A 230 19.10 -37.19 -7.95
N GLU A 231 20.09 -37.92 -7.43
CA GLU A 231 19.83 -39.15 -6.67
C GLU A 231 19.48 -38.76 -5.24
N MET A 232 18.39 -39.32 -4.71
CA MET A 232 17.99 -39.14 -3.31
C MET A 232 17.16 -40.33 -2.81
N VAL A 233 17.08 -40.46 -1.49
CA VAL A 233 16.01 -41.21 -0.82
C VAL A 233 14.85 -40.23 -0.60
N LEU A 234 13.64 -40.68 -0.88
CA LEU A 234 12.44 -39.85 -0.93
C LEU A 234 11.32 -40.55 -0.15
N GLU A 235 10.93 -39.98 0.99
CA GLU A 235 9.83 -40.52 1.82
C GLU A 235 8.47 -40.15 1.22
N PHE A 236 7.55 -41.13 1.15
CA PHE A 236 6.18 -40.89 0.67
C PHE A 236 5.39 -39.92 1.56
N LYS A 237 5.84 -39.68 2.80
CA LYS A 237 5.27 -38.69 3.72
C LYS A 237 5.58 -37.25 3.31
N ASP A 238 6.75 -37.01 2.73
CA ASP A 238 7.22 -35.66 2.38
C ASP A 238 6.74 -35.21 1.00
N LEU A 239 6.28 -36.15 0.17
CA LEU A 239 5.52 -35.83 -1.03
C LEU A 239 4.18 -35.19 -0.71
N GLU A 240 3.81 -34.18 -1.49
CA GLU A 240 2.47 -33.61 -1.47
C GLU A 240 1.48 -34.45 -2.29
N GLY A 241 0.24 -34.56 -1.80
CA GLY A 241 -0.85 -35.25 -2.47
C GLY A 241 -1.39 -34.47 -3.68
N LYS A 242 -2.45 -34.98 -4.30
CA LYS A 242 -3.07 -34.30 -5.44
C LYS A 242 -3.56 -32.89 -5.05
N PRO A 243 -3.09 -31.81 -5.70
CA PRO A 243 -3.53 -30.46 -5.40
C PRO A 243 -5.05 -30.31 -5.58
N THR A 244 -5.70 -29.69 -4.60
CA THR A 244 -7.16 -29.50 -4.60
C THR A 244 -7.47 -28.02 -4.71
N VAL A 245 -8.11 -27.61 -5.81
CA VAL A 245 -8.56 -26.23 -6.02
C VAL A 245 -9.62 -25.87 -4.96
N PRO A 246 -9.43 -24.79 -4.17
CA PRO A 246 -10.44 -24.36 -3.20
C PRO A 246 -11.75 -23.99 -3.89
N LYS A 247 -12.80 -24.79 -3.68
CA LYS A 247 -14.16 -24.41 -4.09
C LYS A 247 -14.62 -23.25 -3.22
N GLN A 248 -14.82 -22.07 -3.82
CA GLN A 248 -15.47 -20.95 -3.15
C GLN A 248 -16.83 -21.40 -2.61
N LYS A 249 -17.12 -21.13 -1.33
CA LYS A 249 -18.37 -21.51 -0.68
C LYS A 249 -19.53 -20.72 -1.30
N GLN A 250 -20.34 -21.38 -2.14
CA GLN A 250 -21.65 -20.86 -2.52
C GLN A 250 -22.56 -20.86 -1.28
N ALA A 251 -23.35 -19.80 -1.11
CA ALA A 251 -24.31 -19.71 -0.01
C ALA A 251 -25.51 -20.66 -0.23
N PRO A 252 -26.19 -21.13 0.84
CA PRO A 252 -27.30 -22.06 0.69
C PRO A 252 -28.52 -21.42 0.01
N GLN A 253 -29.01 -22.03 -1.06
CA GLN A 253 -30.32 -21.70 -1.62
C GLN A 253 -31.41 -22.44 -0.84
N GLN A 254 -32.42 -21.72 -0.34
CA GLN A 254 -33.62 -22.32 0.22
C GLN A 254 -34.58 -22.73 -0.90
N GLN A 255 -35.33 -23.81 -0.68
CA GLN A 255 -36.34 -24.29 -1.61
C GLN A 255 -37.57 -23.37 -1.61
N GLN A 256 -38.23 -23.24 -2.76
CA GLN A 256 -39.38 -22.36 -2.96
C GLN A 256 -40.45 -23.14 -3.76
N ASP A 257 -41.70 -23.14 -3.28
CA ASP A 257 -42.82 -23.85 -3.94
C ASP A 257 -43.83 -22.87 -4.58
N LYS A 258 -44.56 -23.39 -5.56
CA LYS A 258 -45.28 -22.69 -6.65
C LYS A 258 -46.21 -21.54 -6.23
N GLN A 259 -46.23 -20.43 -6.99
CA GLN A 259 -47.21 -20.20 -8.08
C GLN A 259 -46.92 -18.93 -8.94
N PRO A 260 -47.56 -18.73 -10.12
CA PRO A 260 -47.12 -17.78 -11.17
C PRO A 260 -48.21 -16.72 -11.54
N PRO A 261 -48.11 -15.94 -12.64
CA PRO A 261 -46.95 -15.31 -13.29
C PRO A 261 -47.14 -13.81 -13.57
N LEU A 262 -46.06 -13.02 -13.57
CA LEU A 262 -45.96 -11.80 -14.38
C LEU A 262 -44.58 -11.74 -15.05
N ALA A 263 -44.52 -11.26 -16.29
CA ALA A 263 -43.32 -11.31 -17.12
C ALA A 263 -42.43 -10.07 -16.97
N VAL A 264 -41.11 -10.27 -16.96
CA VAL A 264 -40.10 -9.32 -17.47
C VAL A 264 -38.84 -10.11 -17.85
N GLN A 265 -37.98 -9.49 -18.67
CA GLN A 265 -36.98 -10.15 -19.51
C GLN A 265 -35.85 -10.91 -18.79
N GLN A 266 -35.27 -11.85 -19.55
CA GLN A 266 -34.05 -12.60 -19.22
C GLN A 266 -32.87 -11.67 -18.94
N ASN A 267 -32.05 -11.98 -17.93
CA ASN A 267 -30.78 -11.29 -17.70
C ASN A 267 -29.71 -12.33 -17.33
N THR A 268 -28.93 -12.78 -18.31
CA THR A 268 -27.90 -13.82 -18.15
C THR A 268 -26.59 -13.21 -17.68
N THR A 269 -26.24 -13.45 -16.40
CA THR A 269 -24.99 -13.01 -15.78
C THR A 269 -23.77 -13.68 -16.43
N SER A 270 -23.17 -12.96 -17.37
CA SER A 270 -21.98 -13.36 -18.12
C SER A 270 -20.76 -12.56 -17.64
N THR A 271 -19.89 -13.19 -16.86
CA THR A 271 -18.64 -12.56 -16.39
C THR A 271 -17.69 -12.34 -17.57
N SER A 272 -17.31 -11.09 -17.85
CA SER A 272 -16.40 -10.76 -18.96
C SER A 272 -15.48 -9.57 -18.60
N ALA A 273 -14.22 -9.66 -19.04
CA ALA A 273 -13.21 -8.59 -18.98
C ALA A 273 -13.72 -7.27 -19.62
N PRO A 274 -13.15 -6.10 -19.28
CA PRO A 274 -13.88 -4.84 -19.18
C PRO A 274 -14.73 -4.55 -20.42
N ARG A 275 -16.03 -4.38 -20.15
CA ARG A 275 -16.98 -3.80 -21.09
C ARG A 275 -16.80 -2.29 -21.05
N SER A 276 -17.00 -1.62 -22.17
CA SER A 276 -17.27 -0.18 -22.16
C SER A 276 -18.42 0.08 -21.18
N MET A 277 -18.23 1.04 -20.27
CA MET A 277 -19.25 1.38 -19.28
C MET A 277 -20.46 1.94 -20.03
N SER A 278 -21.62 1.30 -19.90
CA SER A 278 -22.82 1.77 -20.59
C SER A 278 -23.20 3.16 -20.09
N VAL A 279 -23.76 4.00 -20.96
CA VAL A 279 -24.14 5.39 -20.62
C VAL A 279 -25.02 5.44 -19.37
N ALA A 280 -26.01 4.54 -19.27
CA ALA A 280 -26.86 4.39 -18.08
C ALA A 280 -26.09 4.01 -16.79
N CYS A 281 -24.91 3.39 -16.89
CA CYS A 281 -24.04 3.11 -15.75
C CYS A 281 -23.19 4.33 -15.37
N VAL A 282 -22.70 5.09 -16.37
CA VAL A 282 -22.03 6.40 -16.17
C VAL A 282 -22.99 7.37 -15.47
N GLU A 283 -24.18 7.59 -16.03
CA GLU A 283 -25.23 8.42 -15.44
C GLU A 283 -25.59 8.01 -14.01
N LYS A 284 -25.72 6.71 -13.74
CA LYS A 284 -26.09 6.20 -12.42
C LYS A 284 -25.02 6.52 -11.37
N GLN A 285 -23.74 6.52 -11.75
CA GLN A 285 -22.65 6.90 -10.86
C GLN A 285 -22.57 8.43 -10.69
N LEU A 286 -22.74 9.21 -11.76
CA LEU A 286 -22.77 10.68 -11.67
C LEU A 286 -23.92 11.17 -10.78
N LYS A 287 -25.14 10.62 -10.97
CA LYS A 287 -26.33 10.89 -10.13
C LYS A 287 -26.14 10.47 -8.66
N ARG A 288 -25.15 9.63 -8.36
CA ARG A 288 -24.76 9.21 -7.00
C ARG A 288 -23.88 10.25 -6.31
N ILE A 289 -23.00 10.91 -7.08
CA ILE A 289 -22.16 12.02 -6.61
C ILE A 289 -23.04 13.23 -6.30
N THR A 290 -23.93 13.62 -7.23
CA THR A 290 -24.93 14.70 -7.06
C THR A 290 -26.09 14.34 -6.12
N SER A 291 -25.89 13.33 -5.26
CA SER A 291 -26.75 13.00 -4.11
C SER A 291 -25.92 12.74 -2.85
N GLY A 292 -24.71 13.31 -2.78
CA GLY A 292 -23.88 13.36 -1.58
C GLY A 292 -23.13 12.07 -1.24
N SER A 293 -22.98 11.14 -2.19
CA SER A 293 -22.25 9.88 -1.98
C SER A 293 -20.89 9.88 -2.67
N THR A 294 -19.85 9.56 -1.93
CA THR A 294 -18.53 9.24 -2.51
C THR A 294 -18.53 7.88 -3.21
N LEU A 295 -17.70 7.74 -4.25
CA LEU A 295 -17.48 6.48 -4.95
C LEU A 295 -16.35 5.67 -4.30
N HIS A 296 -16.30 4.37 -4.59
CA HIS A 296 -15.11 3.59 -4.28
C HIS A 296 -13.98 3.95 -5.27
N ARG A 297 -12.74 4.10 -4.79
CA ARG A 297 -11.57 4.57 -5.57
C ARG A 297 -11.33 3.87 -6.91
N VAL A 298 -11.79 2.63 -7.07
CA VAL A 298 -11.74 1.87 -8.33
C VAL A 298 -12.85 2.30 -9.31
N GLU A 299 -14.06 2.56 -8.81
CA GLU A 299 -15.17 3.13 -9.58
C GLU A 299 -14.79 4.54 -10.07
N THR A 300 -14.28 5.39 -9.18
CA THR A 300 -13.79 6.75 -9.49
C THR A 300 -12.80 6.74 -10.65
N ARG A 301 -11.70 5.97 -10.55
CA ARG A 301 -10.67 5.88 -11.59
C ARG A 301 -11.24 5.45 -12.96
N HIS A 302 -12.15 4.48 -12.96
CA HIS A 302 -12.79 4.01 -14.18
C HIS A 302 -13.74 5.08 -14.78
N LEU A 303 -14.49 5.78 -13.93
CA LEU A 303 -15.36 6.89 -14.31
C LEU A 303 -14.56 8.07 -14.89
N THR A 304 -13.51 8.53 -14.21
CA THR A 304 -12.58 9.57 -14.70
C THR A 304 -11.95 9.18 -16.04
N SER A 305 -11.54 7.92 -16.22
CA SER A 305 -10.96 7.45 -17.48
C SER A 305 -11.97 7.43 -18.63
N VAL A 306 -13.22 7.01 -18.39
CA VAL A 306 -14.27 7.01 -19.41
C VAL A 306 -14.66 8.43 -19.82
N LEU A 307 -14.77 9.34 -18.85
CA LEU A 307 -15.20 10.73 -19.06
C LEU A 307 -14.09 11.64 -19.60
N GLN A 308 -12.81 11.35 -19.31
CA GLN A 308 -11.69 12.04 -19.93
C GLN A 308 -11.69 11.83 -21.46
N GLU A 309 -11.94 10.60 -21.91
CA GLU A 309 -12.07 10.32 -23.34
C GLU A 309 -13.41 10.84 -23.89
N ASN A 310 -14.51 10.69 -23.14
CA ASN A 310 -15.87 11.08 -23.56
C ASN A 310 -16.52 12.15 -22.65
N PRO A 311 -16.12 13.44 -22.72
CA PRO A 311 -16.72 14.50 -21.91
C PRO A 311 -18.22 14.71 -22.18
N GLU A 312 -18.69 14.37 -23.38
CA GLU A 312 -20.09 14.51 -23.84
C GLU A 312 -21.13 13.77 -22.97
N LEU A 313 -20.68 12.88 -22.08
CA LEU A 313 -21.52 12.15 -21.13
C LEU A 313 -21.90 12.97 -19.88
N PHE A 314 -21.36 14.19 -19.70
CA PHE A 314 -21.71 15.10 -18.60
C PHE A 314 -22.93 15.98 -18.94
N SER A 315 -24.15 15.48 -18.79
CA SER A 315 -25.37 16.31 -18.85
C SER A 315 -25.76 16.86 -17.46
N HIS A 316 -24.93 17.75 -16.91
CA HIS A 316 -25.00 18.22 -15.52
C HIS A 316 -24.88 19.76 -15.37
N SER A 317 -25.68 20.33 -14.47
CA SER A 317 -25.82 21.79 -14.30
C SER A 317 -24.65 22.41 -13.51
N SER A 318 -24.48 23.73 -13.61
CA SER A 318 -23.51 24.51 -12.85
C SER A 318 -23.73 24.45 -11.33
N GLU A 319 -24.97 24.24 -10.86
CA GLU A 319 -25.28 24.05 -9.43
C GLU A 319 -24.63 22.78 -8.86
N GLN A 320 -24.55 21.71 -9.67
CA GLN A 320 -23.96 20.43 -9.29
C GLN A 320 -22.43 20.45 -9.26
N LEU A 321 -21.80 21.53 -9.75
CA LEU A 321 -20.35 21.71 -9.67
C LEU A 321 -19.84 21.64 -8.22
N LEU A 322 -20.61 22.18 -7.27
CA LEU A 322 -20.24 22.19 -5.85
C LEU A 322 -20.17 20.77 -5.28
N ASP A 323 -21.10 19.88 -5.63
CA ASP A 323 -21.04 18.46 -5.27
C ASP A 323 -19.78 17.80 -5.85
N PHE A 324 -19.48 18.05 -7.14
CA PHE A 324 -18.28 17.48 -7.76
C PHE A 324 -16.99 18.01 -7.12
N ILE A 325 -16.88 19.31 -6.78
CA ILE A 325 -15.72 19.85 -6.06
C ILE A 325 -15.59 19.22 -4.66
N GLN A 326 -16.70 19.05 -3.94
CA GLN A 326 -16.70 18.50 -2.59
C GLN A 326 -16.33 17.00 -2.54
N TYR A 327 -16.86 16.19 -3.47
CA TYR A 327 -16.76 14.72 -3.39
C TYR A 327 -15.76 14.10 -4.37
N GLU A 328 -15.58 14.66 -5.57
CA GLU A 328 -14.72 14.10 -6.64
C GLU A 328 -14.12 15.22 -7.53
N PRO A 329 -13.18 16.05 -7.02
CA PRO A 329 -12.76 17.28 -7.70
C PRO A 329 -12.12 17.08 -9.08
N GLU A 330 -11.50 15.92 -9.36
CA GLU A 330 -11.06 15.61 -10.73
C GLU A 330 -12.22 15.58 -11.74
N LEU A 331 -13.42 15.13 -11.32
CA LEU A 331 -14.60 15.10 -12.18
C LEU A 331 -15.20 16.49 -12.39
N ALA A 332 -15.11 17.39 -11.40
CA ALA A 332 -15.41 18.82 -11.61
C ALA A 332 -14.51 19.42 -12.70
N GLY A 333 -13.23 19.06 -12.71
CA GLY A 333 -12.30 19.46 -13.77
C GLY A 333 -12.73 19.01 -15.18
N ILE A 334 -13.28 17.80 -15.32
CA ILE A 334 -13.79 17.30 -16.61
C ILE A 334 -15.12 17.99 -17.00
N LEU A 335 -16.02 18.22 -16.03
CA LEU A 335 -17.27 18.94 -16.24
C LEU A 335 -17.02 20.37 -16.79
N LEU A 336 -15.99 21.06 -16.29
CA LEU A 336 -15.59 22.37 -16.80
C LEU A 336 -15.12 22.33 -18.28
N VAL A 337 -14.44 21.26 -18.70
CA VAL A 337 -14.05 21.08 -20.12
C VAL A 337 -15.28 20.82 -20.99
N TYR A 338 -16.22 19.98 -20.53
CA TYR A 338 -17.49 19.79 -21.23
C TYR A 338 -18.27 21.11 -21.36
N GLN A 339 -18.46 21.85 -20.27
CA GLN A 339 -19.19 23.11 -20.31
C GLN A 339 -18.49 24.16 -21.20
N LEU A 340 -17.16 24.21 -21.22
CA LEU A 340 -16.40 25.09 -22.12
C LEU A 340 -16.65 24.77 -23.61
N LEU A 341 -16.80 23.49 -23.96
CA LEU A 341 -17.00 23.02 -25.34
C LEU A 341 -18.45 23.09 -25.82
N TYR A 342 -19.40 22.69 -24.98
CA TYR A 342 -20.80 22.43 -25.39
C TYR A 342 -21.84 23.33 -24.70
N GLU A 343 -21.57 23.86 -23.50
CA GLU A 343 -22.54 24.64 -22.70
C GLU A 343 -21.93 25.95 -22.14
N PRO A 344 -21.57 26.93 -22.99
CA PRO A 344 -20.83 28.11 -22.58
C PRO A 344 -21.59 29.05 -21.62
N SER A 345 -22.91 28.90 -21.46
CA SER A 345 -23.68 29.53 -20.39
C SER A 345 -23.35 28.94 -19.03
N ASN A 346 -23.33 27.61 -18.93
CA ASN A 346 -23.07 26.89 -17.69
C ASN A 346 -21.60 27.06 -17.28
N TYR A 347 -20.67 27.07 -18.25
CA TYR A 347 -19.26 27.41 -18.00
C TYR A 347 -19.08 28.76 -17.32
N ARG A 348 -19.80 29.81 -17.74
CA ARG A 348 -19.70 31.16 -17.13
C ARG A 348 -20.15 31.14 -15.67
N SER A 349 -21.29 30.53 -15.37
CA SER A 349 -21.78 30.40 -13.99
C SER A 349 -20.83 29.55 -13.13
N SER A 350 -20.31 28.44 -13.67
CA SER A 350 -19.32 27.59 -12.99
C SER A 350 -18.02 28.34 -12.67
N VAL A 351 -17.52 29.16 -13.60
CA VAL A 351 -16.35 30.03 -13.39
C VAL A 351 -16.64 31.12 -12.35
N GLU A 352 -17.82 31.73 -12.37
CA GLU A 352 -18.22 32.74 -11.38
C GLU A 352 -18.35 32.14 -9.98
N ILE A 353 -18.87 30.91 -9.84
CA ILE A 353 -18.85 30.16 -8.58
C ILE A 353 -17.40 29.93 -8.13
N LEU A 354 -16.53 29.36 -8.98
CA LEU A 354 -15.14 29.05 -8.65
C LEU A 354 -14.31 30.27 -8.23
N LEU A 355 -14.50 31.43 -8.88
CA LEU A 355 -13.79 32.67 -8.54
C LEU A 355 -14.25 33.28 -7.20
N ASN A 356 -15.42 32.88 -6.68
CA ASN A 356 -15.97 33.31 -5.39
C ASN A 356 -15.78 32.26 -4.27
N MET A 357 -15.19 31.09 -4.55
CA MET A 357 -14.89 30.08 -3.55
C MET A 357 -13.58 30.37 -2.81
N ASN A 358 -13.53 29.99 -1.52
CA ASN A 358 -12.27 29.94 -0.77
C ASN A 358 -11.32 28.92 -1.42
N ILE A 359 -10.06 29.29 -1.64
CA ILE A 359 -9.06 28.41 -2.26
C ILE A 359 -8.67 27.27 -1.30
N ASP A 360 -8.92 26.04 -1.73
CA ASP A 360 -8.56 24.81 -1.02
C ASP A 360 -7.93 23.76 -1.96
N VAL A 361 -7.69 22.55 -1.43
CA VAL A 361 -7.15 21.42 -2.21
C VAL A 361 -8.08 21.05 -3.38
N SER A 362 -9.39 21.01 -3.15
CA SER A 362 -10.36 20.53 -4.13
C SER A 362 -10.51 21.50 -5.31
N VAL A 363 -10.59 22.80 -5.05
CA VAL A 363 -10.65 23.85 -6.08
C VAL A 363 -9.37 23.82 -6.94
N LEU A 364 -8.20 23.72 -6.32
CA LEU A 364 -6.91 23.65 -7.03
C LEU A 364 -6.78 22.34 -7.85
N VAL A 365 -7.23 21.20 -7.32
CA VAL A 365 -7.23 19.91 -8.06
C VAL A 365 -8.19 19.95 -9.25
N ALA A 366 -9.40 20.50 -9.07
CA ALA A 366 -10.38 20.61 -10.14
C ALA A 366 -9.88 21.49 -11.30
N ILE A 367 -9.33 22.67 -10.98
CA ILE A 367 -8.81 23.59 -12.00
C ILE A 367 -7.53 23.05 -12.64
N ASN A 368 -6.62 22.41 -11.89
CA ASN A 368 -5.47 21.73 -12.47
C ASN A 368 -5.91 20.62 -13.46
N LYS A 369 -6.91 19.81 -13.09
CA LYS A 369 -7.44 18.74 -13.96
C LYS A 369 -8.12 19.29 -15.22
N PHE A 370 -8.88 20.39 -15.08
CA PHE A 370 -9.48 21.13 -16.20
C PHE A 370 -8.41 21.59 -17.20
N VAL A 371 -7.38 22.31 -16.72
CA VAL A 371 -6.35 22.88 -17.61
C VAL A 371 -5.49 21.79 -18.26
N GLN A 372 -5.10 20.74 -17.53
CA GLN A 372 -4.39 19.59 -18.10
C GLN A 372 -5.21 18.85 -19.16
N LEU A 373 -6.53 18.73 -18.98
CA LEU A 373 -7.40 18.09 -19.97
C LEU A 373 -7.63 18.98 -21.20
N CYS A 374 -7.69 20.30 -21.03
CA CYS A 374 -7.67 21.24 -22.15
C CYS A 374 -6.39 21.10 -22.98
N GLU A 375 -5.21 21.05 -22.35
CA GLU A 375 -3.95 20.80 -23.08
C GLU A 375 -3.94 19.44 -23.81
N TYR A 376 -4.39 18.37 -23.16
CA TYR A 376 -4.48 17.03 -23.77
C TYR A 376 -5.40 16.99 -25.01
N LYS A 377 -6.42 17.84 -25.08
CA LYS A 377 -7.37 17.92 -26.20
C LYS A 377 -7.15 19.12 -27.15
N ASP A 378 -6.01 19.81 -27.05
CA ASP A 378 -5.65 20.98 -27.86
C ASP A 378 -6.64 22.18 -27.72
N ILE A 379 -7.34 22.26 -26.58
CA ILE A 379 -8.33 23.28 -26.27
C ILE A 379 -7.64 24.48 -25.60
N LYS A 380 -7.84 25.68 -26.15
CA LYS A 380 -7.35 26.92 -25.53
C LYS A 380 -8.22 27.31 -24.34
N VAL A 381 -7.64 27.34 -23.15
CA VAL A 381 -8.28 27.87 -21.93
C VAL A 381 -8.39 29.40 -22.05
N PRO A 382 -9.50 30.03 -21.64
CA PRO A 382 -9.61 31.49 -21.63
C PRO A 382 -8.62 32.14 -20.66
N ASN A 383 -7.67 32.93 -21.19
CA ASN A 383 -6.65 33.62 -20.38
C ASN A 383 -7.27 34.51 -19.28
N ASP A 384 -8.37 35.22 -19.56
CA ASP A 384 -9.13 36.02 -18.61
C ASP A 384 -9.54 35.26 -17.34
N PHE A 385 -9.81 33.96 -17.45
CA PHE A 385 -10.13 33.10 -16.30
C PHE A 385 -8.88 32.78 -15.50
N LEU A 386 -7.81 32.34 -16.16
CA LEU A 386 -6.55 31.98 -15.49
C LEU A 386 -5.92 33.18 -14.77
N HIS A 387 -5.90 34.35 -15.40
CA HIS A 387 -5.48 35.60 -14.75
C HIS A 387 -6.27 35.88 -13.48
N LYS A 388 -7.60 35.95 -13.56
CA LYS A 388 -8.46 36.22 -12.39
C LYS A 388 -8.27 35.18 -11.29
N PHE A 389 -8.15 33.90 -11.65
CA PHE A 389 -7.94 32.83 -10.66
C PHE A 389 -6.56 32.90 -9.99
N ILE A 390 -5.50 33.27 -10.74
CA ILE A 390 -4.16 33.54 -10.18
C ILE A 390 -4.22 34.71 -9.19
N SER A 391 -4.87 35.82 -9.55
CA SER A 391 -5.03 36.96 -8.64
C SER A 391 -5.84 36.58 -7.38
N VAL A 392 -6.90 35.76 -7.50
CA VAL A 392 -7.67 35.24 -6.35
C VAL A 392 -6.79 34.34 -5.46
N CYS A 393 -5.93 33.49 -6.04
CA CYS A 393 -4.99 32.66 -5.27
C CYS A 393 -3.97 33.48 -4.47
N ILE A 394 -3.41 34.54 -5.07
CA ILE A 394 -2.48 35.46 -4.41
C ILE A 394 -3.20 36.20 -3.27
N LEU A 395 -4.35 36.84 -3.54
CA LEU A 395 -5.15 37.54 -2.54
C LEU A 395 -5.61 36.64 -1.39
N SER A 396 -5.88 35.36 -1.65
CA SER A 396 -6.24 34.39 -0.60
C SER A 396 -5.07 34.10 0.35
N CYS A 397 -3.83 34.07 -0.15
CA CYS A 397 -2.63 33.91 0.67
C CYS A 397 -2.34 35.18 1.50
N ASP A 398 -2.42 36.34 0.87
CA ASP A 398 -2.08 37.63 1.49
C ASP A 398 -3.09 38.00 2.59
N ASN A 399 -4.40 37.84 2.33
CA ASN A 399 -5.44 37.99 3.36
C ASN A 399 -5.23 37.02 4.52
N GLY A 400 -4.91 35.76 4.21
CA GLY A 400 -4.65 34.71 5.19
C GLY A 400 -3.53 35.09 6.16
N SER A 401 -2.51 35.83 5.71
CA SER A 401 -1.30 36.19 6.46
C SER A 401 -1.54 37.06 7.72
N THR A 402 -2.76 37.56 7.91
CA THR A 402 -3.21 38.18 9.18
C THR A 402 -3.62 37.16 10.27
N SER A 403 -3.59 35.86 9.94
CA SER A 403 -4.10 34.78 10.79
C SER A 403 -3.14 33.57 10.86
N ASN A 404 -3.30 32.79 11.93
CA ASN A 404 -2.71 31.47 12.22
C ASN A 404 -1.71 30.92 11.17
N GLY A 405 -0.45 31.36 11.25
CA GLY A 405 0.54 31.25 10.17
C GLY A 405 0.91 29.85 9.69
N LEU A 406 0.54 28.77 10.40
CA LEU A 406 0.70 27.38 9.90
C LEU A 406 -0.34 26.99 8.83
N ALA A 407 -1.47 27.70 8.75
CA ALA A 407 -2.50 27.49 7.73
C ALA A 407 -2.14 28.21 6.42
N THR A 408 -1.63 29.44 6.52
CA THR A 408 -1.16 30.24 5.37
C THR A 408 0.03 29.55 4.71
N ASP A 409 0.98 29.07 5.50
CA ASP A 409 2.11 28.24 5.07
C ASP A 409 1.68 27.03 4.22
N ARG A 410 0.53 26.42 4.54
CA ARG A 410 -0.02 25.30 3.76
C ARG A 410 -0.66 25.78 2.47
N LEU A 411 -1.46 26.84 2.53
CA LEU A 411 -2.10 27.44 1.36
C LEU A 411 -1.08 27.89 0.32
N VAL A 412 -0.05 28.63 0.74
CA VAL A 412 1.03 29.10 -0.15
C VAL A 412 1.75 27.92 -0.81
N ARG A 413 2.07 26.84 -0.08
CA ARG A 413 2.68 25.64 -0.69
C ARG A 413 1.79 25.00 -1.76
N MET A 414 0.48 24.93 -1.53
CA MET A 414 -0.47 24.39 -2.51
C MET A 414 -0.59 25.29 -3.75
N VAL A 415 -0.66 26.62 -3.55
CA VAL A 415 -0.66 27.61 -4.64
C VAL A 415 0.66 27.58 -5.41
N CYS A 416 1.82 27.45 -4.76
CA CYS A 416 3.11 27.30 -5.43
C CYS A 416 3.20 26.01 -6.25
N MET A 417 2.65 24.89 -5.78
CA MET A 417 2.56 23.65 -6.56
C MET A 417 1.65 23.81 -7.79
N PHE A 418 0.50 24.48 -7.63
CA PHE A 418 -0.42 24.79 -8.73
C PHE A 418 0.21 25.71 -9.77
N PHE A 419 0.83 26.83 -9.36
CA PHE A 419 1.52 27.75 -10.27
C PHE A 419 2.71 27.07 -10.98
N ASN A 420 3.47 26.21 -10.30
CA ASN A 420 4.50 25.42 -10.99
C ASN A 420 3.91 24.56 -12.10
N GLY A 421 2.76 23.92 -11.88
CA GLY A 421 2.04 23.13 -12.88
C GLY A 421 1.49 23.97 -14.04
N LEU A 422 0.96 25.17 -13.78
CA LEU A 422 0.55 26.10 -14.84
C LEU A 422 1.73 26.52 -15.74
N LEU A 423 2.91 26.72 -15.14
CA LEU A 423 4.14 27.08 -15.87
C LEU A 423 4.76 25.94 -16.70
N ASP A 424 4.24 24.71 -16.63
CA ASP A 424 4.68 23.58 -17.48
C ASP A 424 3.80 23.38 -18.74
N LEU A 425 2.71 24.15 -18.88
CA LEU A 425 1.74 24.03 -19.97
C LEU A 425 2.24 24.71 -21.25
N ARG A 426 2.13 24.03 -22.40
CA ARG A 426 2.61 24.53 -23.71
C ARG A 426 1.91 25.78 -24.23
N TYR A 427 0.67 26.01 -23.81
CA TYR A 427 -0.21 27.07 -24.32
C TYR A 427 -0.53 28.17 -23.31
N PHE A 428 0.12 28.15 -22.14
CA PHE A 428 -0.04 29.19 -21.14
C PHE A 428 0.92 30.35 -21.41
N ASP A 429 0.39 31.56 -21.63
CA ASP A 429 1.22 32.74 -21.84
C ASP A 429 1.81 33.23 -20.50
N VAL A 430 2.97 32.69 -20.16
CA VAL A 430 3.74 33.09 -18.96
C VAL A 430 4.03 34.59 -18.96
N SER A 431 4.14 35.23 -20.13
CA SER A 431 4.60 36.63 -20.28
C SER A 431 3.70 37.62 -19.54
N THR A 432 2.39 37.37 -19.49
CA THR A 432 1.40 38.30 -18.92
C THR A 432 1.23 38.14 -17.41
N VAL A 433 1.53 36.95 -16.85
CA VAL A 433 1.41 36.64 -15.40
C VAL A 433 2.74 36.64 -14.65
N ARG A 434 3.87 36.65 -15.37
CA ARG A 434 5.22 36.44 -14.80
C ARG A 434 5.49 37.32 -13.58
N SER A 435 5.20 38.61 -13.68
CA SER A 435 5.43 39.59 -12.61
C SER A 435 4.57 39.34 -11.38
N GLU A 436 3.30 38.95 -11.54
CA GLU A 436 2.41 38.60 -10.42
C GLU A 436 2.94 37.36 -9.69
N ILE A 437 3.23 36.28 -10.43
CA ILE A 437 3.72 35.01 -9.87
C ILE A 437 5.11 35.18 -9.22
N GLN A 438 6.01 35.95 -9.85
CA GLN A 438 7.35 36.22 -9.34
C GLN A 438 7.31 37.08 -8.07
N ASN A 439 6.46 38.11 -8.01
CA ASN A 439 6.27 38.94 -6.80
C ASN A 439 5.68 38.12 -5.65
N PHE A 440 4.66 37.29 -5.92
CA PHE A 440 4.11 36.35 -4.94
C PHE A 440 5.19 35.38 -4.41
N ALA A 441 5.96 34.75 -5.30
CA ALA A 441 7.03 33.84 -4.91
C ALA A 441 8.16 34.53 -4.12
N PHE A 442 8.41 35.82 -4.37
CA PHE A 442 9.34 36.64 -3.60
C PHE A 442 8.86 36.91 -2.16
N SER A 443 7.57 37.22 -1.97
CA SER A 443 6.98 37.48 -0.64
C SER A 443 7.10 36.29 0.32
N TYR A 444 7.16 35.05 -0.21
CA TYR A 444 7.15 33.82 0.58
C TYR A 444 8.45 33.00 0.48
N LEU A 445 9.60 33.63 0.19
CA LEU A 445 10.91 32.98 0.00
C LEU A 445 11.42 32.11 1.17
N SER A 446 10.83 32.22 2.36
CA SER A 446 11.07 31.30 3.49
C SER A 446 10.59 29.86 3.18
N LEU A 447 9.67 29.70 2.24
CA LEU A 447 9.11 28.42 1.82
C LEU A 447 9.90 27.87 0.62
N LYS A 448 10.30 26.60 0.71
CA LYS A 448 11.07 25.92 -0.33
C LYS A 448 10.33 25.92 -1.67
N GLU A 449 9.02 25.70 -1.63
CA GLU A 449 8.13 25.63 -2.78
C GLU A 449 8.03 26.99 -3.50
N ALA A 450 8.01 28.09 -2.75
CA ALA A 450 8.04 29.46 -3.29
C ALA A 450 9.43 29.81 -3.83
N SER A 451 10.52 29.42 -3.14
CA SER A 451 11.88 29.61 -3.64
C SER A 451 12.13 28.87 -4.97
N GLN A 452 11.61 27.65 -5.11
CA GLN A 452 11.65 26.89 -6.36
C GLN A 452 10.81 27.54 -7.48
N LEU A 453 9.60 28.03 -7.15
CA LEU A 453 8.77 28.78 -8.10
C LEU A 453 9.46 30.06 -8.59
N TYR A 454 10.06 30.84 -7.68
CA TYR A 454 10.79 32.06 -7.99
C TYR A 454 11.96 31.78 -8.96
N GLN A 455 12.75 30.73 -8.68
CA GLN A 455 13.82 30.27 -9.58
C GLN A 455 13.28 29.85 -10.95
N LYS A 456 12.14 29.14 -11.02
CA LYS A 456 11.50 28.79 -12.29
C LYS A 456 11.10 30.02 -13.10
N THR A 457 10.50 31.03 -12.45
CA THR A 457 10.09 32.30 -13.12
C THR A 457 11.26 33.17 -13.60
N LEU A 458 12.49 32.94 -13.13
CA LEU A 458 13.71 33.61 -13.63
C LEU A 458 14.33 32.94 -14.86
N HIS A 459 13.94 31.70 -15.18
CA HIS A 459 14.50 30.91 -16.29
C HIS A 459 13.55 30.71 -17.47
N LEU A 460 12.27 31.06 -17.29
CA LEU A 460 11.28 31.25 -18.36
C LEU A 460 11.42 32.64 -18.97
#